data_AF-A0A3N5FSK7-F1
#
_entry.id   AF-A0A3N5FSK7-F1
#
_cell.length_a   1.000
_cell.length_b   1.000
_cell.length_c   1.000
_cell.angle_alpha   90.00
_cell.angle_beta   90.00
_cell.angle_gamma   90.00
#
_symmetry.space_group_name_H-M   'P 1'
#
loop_
_entity.id
_entity.type
_entity.pdbx_description
1 polymer ?
#
loop_
_entity_poly.entity_id
_entity_poly.type
_entity_poly.pdbx_seq_one_letter_code
_entity_poly.pdbx_strand_id
1 'polypeptide(L)'
;MTATPRSQSQARRRRLLALLADGAFHSGEQLAKRLRISRGGVWKLVRVLRAMGVEVQSVPRQGYRLPRAVDLLEKGAIAEALSPQTRARLDRLDVLLTVDSTNKYVGDMAPTTSSSAHVCAAELQNAGRGRRGRSWLAPFGSGVCMSLGWQFAEAPPTFSALSLAVGVAVARALRRFGAEDVGVKWPNDLIWRNRKLGGVLIEMRGESAGPAHVVIGIGVNVHMPAAARLQLAEQQAALIA
;
A
#
# COMPACT_ATOMS: atom_id res chain seq x y z
N MET A 1 18.76 16.51 -14.83
CA MET A 1 17.86 17.13 -13.83
C MET A 1 18.25 16.63 -12.45
N THR A 2 18.68 17.51 -11.55
CA THR A 2 19.09 17.15 -10.18
C THR A 2 17.85 16.90 -9.31
N ALA A 3 17.85 15.80 -8.56
CA ALA A 3 16.74 15.42 -7.69
C ALA A 3 16.53 16.47 -6.57
N THR A 4 15.30 16.91 -6.35
CA THR A 4 14.95 17.88 -5.29
C THR A 4 15.33 17.36 -3.89
N PRO A 5 15.64 18.22 -2.90
CA PRO A 5 16.01 17.78 -1.54
C PRO A 5 14.99 16.83 -0.89
N ARG A 6 13.70 17.04 -1.14
CA ARG A 6 12.59 16.20 -0.65
C ARG A 6 12.63 14.79 -1.26
N SER A 7 12.90 14.69 -2.57
CA SER A 7 13.02 13.40 -3.27
C SER A 7 14.28 12.62 -2.83
N GLN A 8 15.40 13.31 -2.60
CA GLN A 8 16.62 12.68 -2.07
C GLN A 8 16.41 12.13 -0.65
N SER A 9 15.69 12.86 0.20
CA SER A 9 15.34 12.41 1.56
C SER A 9 14.47 11.16 1.55
N GLN A 10 13.47 11.09 0.65
CA GLN A 10 12.65 9.88 0.47
C GLN A 10 13.48 8.69 -0.05
N ALA A 11 14.33 8.91 -1.05
CA ALA A 11 15.20 7.85 -1.58
C ALA A 11 16.13 7.27 -0.50
N ARG A 12 16.70 8.12 0.37
CA ARG A 12 17.53 7.67 1.49
C ARG A 12 16.74 6.85 2.51
N ARG A 13 15.52 7.26 2.87
CA ARG A 13 14.65 6.47 3.76
C ARG A 13 14.34 5.09 3.18
N ARG A 14 14.00 5.02 1.89
CA ARG A 14 13.73 3.76 1.20
C ARG A 14 14.95 2.84 1.18
N ARG A 15 16.14 3.39 0.91
CA ARG A 15 17.40 2.63 0.97
C ARG A 15 17.71 2.12 2.37
N LEU A 16 17.51 2.92 3.42
CA LEU A 16 17.68 2.46 4.80
C LEU A 16 16.73 1.30 5.11
N LEU A 17 15.45 1.41 4.73
CA LEU A 17 14.49 0.32 4.91
C LEU A 17 14.89 -0.94 4.16
N ALA A 18 15.31 -0.83 2.90
CA ALA A 18 15.78 -1.97 2.12
C ALA A 18 16.96 -2.69 2.78
N LEU A 19 17.86 -1.94 3.45
CA LEU A 19 18.95 -2.54 4.22
C LEU A 19 18.49 -3.26 5.49
N LEU A 20 17.38 -2.84 6.09
CA LEU A 20 16.82 -3.43 7.32
C LEU A 20 15.73 -4.49 7.02
N ALA A 21 15.36 -4.68 5.75
CA ALA A 21 14.23 -5.50 5.31
C ALA A 21 14.43 -6.99 5.61
N ASP A 22 15.67 -7.44 5.79
CA ASP A 22 16.00 -8.81 6.21
C ASP A 22 15.66 -9.12 7.68
N GLY A 23 15.33 -8.10 8.48
CA GLY A 23 15.06 -8.24 9.91
C GLY A 23 16.29 -8.53 10.78
N ALA A 24 17.50 -8.55 10.20
CA ALA A 24 18.74 -8.76 10.91
C ALA A 24 19.22 -7.45 11.58
N PHE A 25 20.13 -7.58 12.55
CA PHE A 25 20.79 -6.42 13.14
C PHE A 25 21.87 -5.87 12.20
N HIS A 26 21.81 -4.57 11.96
CA HIS A 26 22.83 -3.83 11.23
C HIS A 26 23.38 -2.70 12.10
N SER A 27 24.70 -2.67 12.27
CA SER A 27 25.33 -1.61 13.06
C SER A 27 25.14 -0.24 12.41
N GLY A 28 25.04 0.81 13.23
CA GLY A 28 24.93 2.18 12.72
C GLY A 28 26.10 2.60 11.83
N GLU A 29 27.28 2.00 12.02
CA GLU A 29 28.47 2.23 11.19
C GLU A 29 28.36 1.56 9.82
N GLN A 30 27.94 0.30 9.75
CA GLN A 30 27.69 -0.41 8.49
C GLN A 30 26.64 0.32 7.65
N LEU A 31 25.53 0.75 8.28
CA LEU A 31 24.46 1.51 7.62
C LEU A 31 24.97 2.87 7.11
N ALA A 32 25.74 3.59 7.94
CA ALA A 32 26.35 4.87 7.58
C ALA A 32 27.25 4.74 6.34
N LYS A 33 28.11 3.70 6.31
CA LYS A 33 28.98 3.40 5.17
C LYS A 33 28.18 3.09 3.91
N ARG A 34 27.19 2.19 3.98
CA ARG A 34 26.35 1.81 2.83
C ARG A 34 25.51 2.97 2.28
N LEU A 35 25.02 3.85 3.16
CA LEU A 35 24.21 5.02 2.78
C LEU A 35 25.05 6.26 2.45
N ARG A 36 26.36 6.23 2.69
CA ARG A 36 27.30 7.36 2.53
C ARG A 36 26.86 8.59 3.33
N ILE A 37 26.53 8.39 4.60
CA ILE A 37 26.16 9.43 5.58
C ILE A 37 26.83 9.18 6.93
N SER A 38 26.75 10.12 7.87
CA SER A 38 27.27 9.90 9.23
C SER A 38 26.36 8.97 10.05
N ARG A 39 26.89 8.39 11.15
CA ARG A 39 26.09 7.64 12.14
C ARG A 39 24.94 8.48 12.70
N GLY A 40 25.17 9.77 12.95
CA GLY A 40 24.12 10.72 13.35
C GLY A 40 23.06 10.90 12.26
N GLY A 41 23.44 10.85 10.98
CA GLY A 41 22.50 10.83 9.85
C GLY A 41 21.61 9.59 9.83
N VAL A 42 22.16 8.40 10.09
CA VAL A 42 21.38 7.15 10.24
C VAL A 42 20.38 7.28 11.37
N TRP A 43 20.81 7.76 12.54
CA TRP A 43 19.92 8.00 13.68
C TRP A 43 18.76 8.94 13.32
N LYS A 44 19.03 10.05 12.60
CA LYS A 44 17.98 10.96 12.13
C LYS A 44 16.99 10.27 11.20
N LEU A 45 17.47 9.42 10.27
CA LEU A 45 16.59 8.66 9.37
C LEU A 45 15.72 7.65 10.13
N VAL A 46 16.31 6.89 11.07
CA VAL A 46 15.57 5.94 11.93
C VAL A 46 14.49 6.67 12.73
N ARG A 47 14.80 7.84 13.30
CA ARG A 47 13.83 8.66 14.03
C ARG A 47 12.65 9.07 13.16
N VAL A 48 12.89 9.44 11.90
CA VAL A 48 11.81 9.77 10.95
C VAL A 48 10.99 8.53 10.59
N LEU A 49 11.62 7.37 10.34
CA LEU A 49 10.90 6.13 10.07
C LEU A 49 9.97 5.74 11.23
N ARG A 50 10.45 5.87 12.47
CA ARG A 50 9.62 5.64 13.67
C ARG A 50 8.44 6.61 13.76
N ALA A 51 8.67 7.89 13.47
CA ALA A 51 7.59 8.88 13.44
C ALA A 51 6.55 8.61 12.33
N MET A 52 6.92 7.86 11.28
CA MET A 52 6.00 7.37 10.24
C MET A 52 5.28 6.06 10.62
N GLY A 53 5.50 5.53 11.83
CA GLY A 53 4.90 4.28 12.28
C GLY A 53 5.67 3.01 11.91
N VAL A 54 6.91 3.13 11.40
CA VAL A 54 7.78 1.96 11.20
C VAL A 54 8.41 1.57 12.54
N GLU A 55 8.15 0.36 13.00
CA GLU A 55 8.80 -0.19 14.18
C GLU A 55 10.25 -0.55 13.85
N VAL A 56 11.20 0.30 14.24
CA VAL A 56 12.64 0.02 14.13
C VAL A 56 13.18 -0.20 15.54
N GLN A 57 13.70 -1.39 15.83
CA GLN A 57 14.36 -1.70 17.09
C GLN A 57 15.80 -1.17 17.09
N SER A 58 16.29 -0.73 18.25
CA SER A 58 17.67 -0.28 18.43
C SER A 58 18.23 -0.90 19.69
N VAL A 59 19.30 -1.68 19.55
CA VAL A 59 19.94 -2.36 20.67
C VAL A 59 21.39 -1.88 20.79
N PRO A 60 21.83 -1.43 21.98
CA PRO A 60 23.22 -1.02 22.20
C PRO A 60 24.20 -2.09 21.73
N ARG A 61 25.28 -1.67 21.04
CA ARG A 61 26.32 -2.52 20.44
C ARG A 61 25.89 -3.43 19.28
N GLN A 62 24.59 -3.68 19.06
CA GLN A 62 24.10 -4.48 17.92
C GLN A 62 23.62 -3.62 16.75
N GLY A 63 23.04 -2.44 17.04
CA GLY A 63 22.55 -1.51 16.02
C GLY A 63 21.04 -1.56 15.84
N TYR A 64 20.58 -1.53 14.59
CA TYR A 64 19.17 -1.38 14.22
C TYR A 64 18.65 -2.60 13.47
N ARG A 65 17.36 -2.91 13.64
CA ARG A 65 16.65 -3.92 12.85
C ARG A 65 15.15 -3.62 12.75
N LEU A 66 14.48 -4.24 11.79
CA LEU A 66 13.04 -4.45 11.87
C LEU A 66 12.73 -5.68 12.76
N PRO A 67 11.58 -5.72 13.45
CA PRO A 67 11.19 -6.86 14.28
C PRO A 67 11.08 -8.19 13.53
N ARG A 68 10.87 -8.12 12.21
CA ARG A 68 10.79 -9.25 11.29
C ARG A 68 11.28 -8.86 9.91
N ALA A 69 11.57 -9.86 9.09
CA ALA A 69 11.78 -9.65 7.66
C ALA A 69 10.49 -9.14 6.99
N VAL A 70 10.66 -8.24 6.03
CA VAL A 70 9.57 -7.65 5.24
C VAL A 70 9.94 -7.66 3.76
N ASP A 71 8.99 -8.08 2.93
CA ASP A 71 9.11 -7.98 1.49
C ASP A 71 8.67 -6.58 1.06
N LEU A 72 9.62 -5.70 0.79
CA LEU A 72 9.32 -4.37 0.30
C LEU A 72 8.79 -4.43 -1.13
N LEU A 73 7.81 -3.60 -1.42
CA LEU A 73 7.30 -3.38 -2.77
C LEU A 73 8.44 -2.82 -3.63
N GLU A 74 8.75 -3.47 -4.76
CA GLU A 74 9.75 -2.98 -5.69
C GLU A 74 9.14 -2.75 -7.08
N LYS A 75 9.20 -1.50 -7.55
CA LYS A 75 8.58 -1.08 -8.81
C LYS A 75 9.07 -1.91 -10.00
N GLY A 76 10.37 -2.19 -10.06
CA GLY A 76 10.98 -2.99 -11.12
C GLY A 76 10.45 -4.43 -11.12
N ALA A 77 10.52 -5.11 -9.96
CA ALA A 77 10.04 -6.48 -9.82
C ALA A 77 8.54 -6.63 -10.12
N ILE A 78 7.71 -5.66 -9.67
CA ILE A 78 6.28 -5.64 -10.00
C ILE A 78 6.10 -5.51 -11.51
N ALA A 79 6.77 -4.54 -12.14
CA ALA A 79 6.65 -4.32 -13.58
C ALA A 79 7.10 -5.54 -14.40
N GLU A 80 8.19 -6.20 -14.00
CA GLU A 80 8.73 -7.42 -14.61
C GLU A 80 7.77 -8.59 -14.52
N ALA A 81 7.06 -8.74 -13.40
CA ALA A 81 6.08 -9.80 -13.19
C ALA A 81 4.75 -9.60 -13.96
N LEU A 82 4.49 -8.41 -14.52
CA LEU A 82 3.28 -8.16 -15.31
C LEU A 82 3.36 -8.84 -16.69
N SER A 83 2.24 -9.42 -17.12
CA SER A 83 2.09 -9.91 -18.49
C SER A 83 2.31 -8.78 -19.52
N PRO A 84 2.79 -9.08 -20.75
CA PRO A 84 2.94 -8.08 -21.79
C PRO A 84 1.66 -7.29 -22.06
N GLN A 85 0.50 -7.96 -22.04
CA GLN A 85 -0.81 -7.35 -22.27
C GLN A 85 -1.20 -6.38 -21.14
N THR A 86 -0.93 -6.75 -19.88
CA THR A 86 -1.17 -5.85 -18.74
C THR A 86 -0.23 -4.66 -18.76
N ARG A 87 1.05 -4.88 -19.07
CA ARG A 87 2.06 -3.82 -19.15
C ARG A 87 1.73 -2.81 -20.24
N ALA A 88 1.23 -3.27 -21.39
CA ALA A 88 0.80 -2.40 -22.50
C ALA A 88 -0.38 -1.48 -22.14
N ARG A 89 -1.16 -1.82 -21.12
CA ARG A 89 -2.28 -0.99 -20.63
C ARG A 89 -1.88 -0.10 -19.44
N LEU A 90 -0.64 -0.17 -18.98
CA LEU A 90 -0.18 0.54 -17.79
C LEU A 90 0.60 1.79 -18.20
N ASP A 91 -0.07 2.95 -18.20
CA ASP A 91 0.61 4.23 -18.45
C ASP A 91 1.56 4.57 -17.30
N ARG A 92 1.19 4.20 -16.07
CA ARG A 92 1.93 4.58 -14.88
C ARG A 92 1.85 3.55 -13.78
N LEU A 93 3.02 3.24 -13.19
CA LEU A 93 3.16 2.45 -11.97
C LEU A 93 4.00 3.23 -10.97
N ASP A 94 3.42 3.60 -9.84
CA ASP A 94 4.14 4.21 -8.73
C ASP A 94 4.14 3.30 -7.52
N VAL A 95 5.31 3.21 -6.86
CA VAL A 95 5.48 2.49 -5.60
C VAL A 95 6.06 3.47 -4.60
N LEU A 96 5.23 3.87 -3.64
CA LEU A 96 5.55 4.92 -2.68
C LEU A 96 5.89 4.32 -1.33
N LEU A 97 6.88 4.90 -0.64
CA LEU A 97 7.13 4.53 0.75
C LEU A 97 6.00 5.01 1.67
N THR A 98 5.44 6.18 1.41
CA THR A 98 4.35 6.74 2.21
C THR A 98 3.50 7.66 1.36
N VAL A 99 2.21 7.63 1.62
CA VAL A 99 1.19 8.48 1.01
C VAL A 99 0.10 8.75 2.06
N ASP A 100 -0.75 9.75 1.85
CA ASP A 100 -1.97 9.91 2.63
C ASP A 100 -2.94 8.77 2.30
N SER A 101 -3.32 8.63 1.03
CA SER A 101 -4.15 7.57 0.50
C SER A 101 -3.75 7.29 -0.95
N THR A 102 -3.54 6.02 -1.28
CA THR A 102 -3.32 5.54 -2.65
C THR A 102 -4.48 5.93 -3.58
N ASN A 103 -5.72 5.89 -3.06
CA ASN A 103 -6.91 6.33 -3.81
C ASN A 103 -6.86 7.81 -4.15
N LYS A 104 -6.47 8.65 -3.17
CA LYS A 104 -6.36 10.09 -3.42
C LYS A 104 -5.23 10.38 -4.40
N TYR A 105 -4.07 9.76 -4.21
CA TYR A 105 -2.91 9.93 -5.09
C TYR A 105 -3.24 9.62 -6.55
N VAL A 106 -3.91 8.50 -6.81
CA VAL A 106 -4.35 8.12 -8.16
C VAL A 106 -5.49 9.00 -8.65
N GLY A 107 -6.45 9.34 -7.79
CA GLY A 107 -7.59 10.20 -8.14
C GLY A 107 -7.20 11.62 -8.56
N ASP A 108 -6.12 12.15 -7.99
CA ASP A 108 -5.55 13.46 -8.36
C ASP A 108 -4.82 13.42 -9.72
N MET A 109 -4.63 12.23 -10.32
CA MET A 109 -3.97 12.02 -11.62
C MET A 109 -4.98 11.45 -12.62
N ALA A 110 -5.68 12.34 -13.34
CA ALA A 110 -6.56 11.90 -14.43
C ALA A 110 -5.77 11.07 -15.46
N PRO A 111 -6.28 9.90 -15.89
CA PRO A 111 -5.69 9.13 -16.97
C PRO A 111 -5.61 9.96 -18.24
N THR A 112 -4.49 9.88 -18.93
CA THR A 112 -4.26 10.62 -20.18
C THR A 112 -5.08 10.07 -21.35
N THR A 113 -5.54 8.81 -21.27
CA THR A 113 -6.33 8.15 -22.30
C THR A 113 -7.40 7.24 -21.70
N SER A 114 -8.42 6.88 -22.49
CA SER A 114 -9.52 6.00 -22.08
C SER A 114 -9.16 4.51 -21.97
N SER A 115 -7.92 4.13 -22.30
CA SER A 115 -7.49 2.73 -22.40
C SER A 115 -6.31 2.37 -21.51
N SER A 116 -5.85 3.30 -20.68
CA SER A 116 -4.70 3.12 -19.81
C SER A 116 -5.04 3.17 -18.32
N ALA A 117 -4.29 2.40 -17.54
CA ALA A 117 -4.33 2.34 -16.10
C ALA A 117 -3.22 3.17 -15.47
N HIS A 118 -3.57 3.87 -14.40
CA HIS A 118 -2.62 4.41 -13.43
C HIS A 118 -2.68 3.57 -12.16
N VAL A 119 -1.56 2.99 -11.75
CA VAL A 119 -1.48 2.18 -10.54
C VAL A 119 -0.53 2.81 -9.54
N CYS A 120 -0.98 2.93 -8.29
CA CYS A 120 -0.12 3.28 -7.16
C CYS A 120 -0.23 2.20 -6.10
N ALA A 121 0.91 1.75 -5.57
CA ALA A 121 0.99 0.96 -4.35
C ALA A 121 1.82 1.72 -3.30
N ALA A 122 1.52 1.51 -2.02
CA ALA A 122 2.26 2.16 -0.95
C ALA A 122 2.52 1.24 0.25
N GLU A 123 3.69 1.39 0.85
CA GLU A 123 4.06 0.69 2.11
C GLU A 123 3.28 1.22 3.32
N LEU A 124 2.95 2.51 3.30
CA LEU A 124 2.28 3.22 4.38
C LEU A 124 1.23 4.20 3.85
N GLN A 125 0.04 4.14 4.43
CA GLN A 125 -1.02 5.14 4.26
C GLN A 125 -1.28 5.86 5.57
N ASN A 126 -1.05 7.17 5.62
CA ASN A 126 -1.24 7.98 6.83
C ASN A 126 -2.70 8.41 7.03
N ALA A 127 -3.51 8.37 5.98
CA ALA A 127 -4.93 8.71 5.96
C ALA A 127 -5.71 7.71 5.08
N GLY A 128 -5.40 6.42 5.24
CA GLY A 128 -6.08 5.33 4.54
C GLY A 128 -7.59 5.38 4.79
N ARG A 129 -8.39 5.17 3.73
CA ARG A 129 -9.84 5.31 3.77
C ARG A 129 -10.54 4.00 3.47
N GLY A 130 -11.64 3.78 4.16
CA GLY A 130 -12.66 2.79 3.85
C GLY A 130 -13.98 3.48 3.50
N ARG A 131 -15.03 2.68 3.32
CA ARG A 131 -16.36 3.20 3.01
C ARG A 131 -16.98 3.95 4.19
N ARG A 132 -17.86 4.90 3.88
CA ARG A 132 -18.64 5.70 4.85
C ARG A 132 -17.73 6.42 5.85
N GLY A 133 -16.62 6.98 5.39
CA GLY A 133 -15.69 7.76 6.20
C GLY A 133 -14.83 6.97 7.18
N ARG A 134 -14.94 5.64 7.24
CA ARG A 134 -14.09 4.81 8.13
C ARG A 134 -12.63 4.88 7.70
N SER A 135 -11.70 4.82 8.65
CA SER A 135 -10.27 4.71 8.36
C SER A 135 -9.89 3.28 7.97
N TRP A 136 -8.93 3.15 7.05
CA TRP A 136 -8.27 1.88 6.73
C TRP A 136 -6.89 1.85 7.41
N LEU A 137 -6.73 0.98 8.41
CA LEU A 137 -5.48 0.80 9.13
C LEU A 137 -4.54 -0.12 8.33
N ALA A 138 -3.41 0.42 7.86
CA ALA A 138 -2.39 -0.32 7.13
C ALA A 138 -0.99 -0.03 7.70
N PRO A 139 -0.59 -0.71 8.78
CA PRO A 139 0.75 -0.58 9.33
C PRO A 139 1.83 -0.99 8.32
N PHE A 140 3.06 -0.54 8.52
CA PHE A 140 4.18 -0.85 7.62
C PHE A 140 4.36 -2.37 7.43
N GLY A 141 4.48 -2.80 6.18
CA GLY A 141 4.68 -4.20 5.80
C GLY A 141 3.52 -5.14 6.17
N SER A 142 2.36 -4.60 6.56
CA SER A 142 1.25 -5.42 7.05
C SER A 142 0.38 -6.04 5.97
N GLY A 143 0.53 -5.59 4.73
CA GLY A 143 -0.28 -6.05 3.62
C GLY A 143 -0.11 -5.20 2.37
N VAL A 144 -1.03 -5.38 1.43
CA VAL A 144 -1.04 -4.66 0.15
C VAL A 144 -2.05 -3.53 0.23
N CYS A 145 -1.58 -2.31 -0.01
CA CYS A 145 -2.42 -1.14 -0.26
C CYS A 145 -2.11 -0.61 -1.65
N MET A 146 -3.06 -0.73 -2.56
CA MET A 146 -2.91 -0.23 -3.92
C MET A 146 -4.20 0.39 -4.45
N SER A 147 -4.06 1.24 -5.45
CA SER A 147 -5.17 1.81 -6.20
C SER A 147 -4.91 1.76 -7.68
N LEU A 148 -5.97 1.53 -8.45
CA LEU A 148 -5.97 1.56 -9.91
C LEU A 148 -6.97 2.63 -10.38
N GLY A 149 -6.48 3.59 -11.16
CA GLY A 149 -7.28 4.59 -11.85
C GLY A 149 -7.57 4.09 -13.25
N TRP A 150 -8.84 4.13 -13.65
CA TRP A 150 -9.30 3.72 -14.96
C TRP A 150 -10.31 4.72 -15.51
N GLN A 151 -10.16 5.06 -16.77
CA GLN A 151 -11.08 5.93 -17.49
C GLN A 151 -12.11 5.08 -18.23
N PHE A 152 -13.36 5.15 -17.81
CA PHE A 152 -14.46 4.48 -18.51
C PHE A 152 -15.06 5.42 -19.56
N ALA A 153 -15.39 4.88 -20.73
CA ALA A 153 -16.10 5.63 -21.77
C ALA A 153 -17.50 6.06 -21.28
N GLU A 154 -18.18 5.16 -20.58
CA GLU A 154 -19.45 5.40 -19.90
C GLU A 154 -19.32 4.99 -18.44
N ALA A 155 -19.91 5.77 -17.52
CA ALA A 155 -19.92 5.44 -16.11
C ALA A 155 -20.53 4.05 -15.86
N PRO A 156 -19.91 3.19 -15.02
CA PRO A 156 -20.51 1.92 -14.65
C PRO A 156 -21.92 2.13 -14.05
N PRO A 157 -22.93 1.35 -14.45
CA PRO A 157 -24.31 1.57 -14.02
C PRO A 157 -24.47 1.39 -12.50
N THR A 158 -23.66 0.51 -11.89
CA THR A 158 -23.54 0.43 -10.43
C THR A 158 -22.11 0.16 -9.99
N PHE A 159 -21.63 0.93 -9.01
CA PHE A 159 -20.32 0.70 -8.39
C PHE A 159 -20.29 -0.58 -7.54
N SER A 160 -21.43 -1.05 -7.05
CA SER A 160 -21.53 -2.31 -6.31
C SER A 160 -21.18 -3.51 -7.19
N ALA A 161 -21.63 -3.54 -8.45
CA ALA A 161 -21.28 -4.60 -9.39
C ALA A 161 -19.78 -4.57 -9.73
N LEU A 162 -19.21 -3.39 -9.98
CA LEU A 162 -17.77 -3.24 -10.19
C LEU A 162 -16.97 -3.68 -8.95
N SER A 163 -17.42 -3.33 -7.75
CA SER A 163 -16.76 -3.72 -6.50
C SER A 163 -16.77 -5.24 -6.30
N LEU A 164 -17.88 -5.90 -6.66
CA LEU A 164 -17.98 -7.36 -6.65
C LEU A 164 -17.02 -7.99 -7.66
N ALA A 165 -16.97 -7.47 -8.90
CA ALA A 165 -16.07 -7.96 -9.94
C ALA A 165 -14.59 -7.86 -9.52
N VAL A 166 -14.20 -6.71 -8.95
CA VAL A 166 -12.85 -6.51 -8.39
C VAL A 166 -12.60 -7.48 -7.23
N GLY A 167 -13.56 -7.64 -6.32
CA GLY A 167 -13.45 -8.59 -5.21
C GLY A 167 -13.22 -10.03 -5.70
N VAL A 168 -13.95 -10.46 -6.74
CA VAL A 168 -13.77 -11.79 -7.35
C VAL A 168 -12.39 -11.93 -8.00
N ALA A 169 -11.90 -10.89 -8.69
CA ALA A 169 -10.57 -10.89 -9.28
C ALA A 169 -9.47 -11.02 -8.21
N VAL A 170 -9.57 -10.27 -7.11
CA VAL A 170 -8.62 -10.34 -5.99
C VAL A 170 -8.70 -11.71 -5.30
N ALA A 171 -9.90 -12.23 -5.04
CA ALA A 171 -10.07 -13.56 -4.45
C ALA A 171 -9.44 -14.66 -5.32
N ARG A 172 -9.64 -14.61 -6.64
CA ARG A 172 -8.99 -15.53 -7.59
C ARG A 172 -7.46 -15.41 -7.56
N ALA A 173 -6.93 -14.19 -7.50
CA ALA A 173 -5.50 -13.97 -7.40
C ALA A 173 -4.92 -14.57 -6.10
N LEU A 174 -5.56 -14.33 -4.96
CA LEU A 174 -5.11 -14.83 -3.66
C LEU A 174 -5.16 -16.36 -3.55
N ARG A 175 -6.19 -16.98 -4.14
CA ARG A 175 -6.30 -18.46 -4.18
C ARG A 175 -5.14 -19.11 -4.95
N ARG A 176 -4.58 -18.43 -5.97
CA ARG A 176 -3.37 -18.91 -6.69
C ARG A 176 -2.11 -18.95 -5.80
N PHE A 177 -2.12 -18.21 -4.69
CA PHE A 177 -1.06 -18.21 -3.68
C PHE A 177 -1.39 -19.12 -2.48
N GLY A 178 -2.37 -20.02 -2.60
CA GLY A 178 -2.72 -20.99 -1.55
C GLY A 178 -3.67 -20.47 -0.47
N ALA A 179 -4.22 -19.27 -0.61
CA ALA A 179 -5.28 -18.77 0.28
C ALA A 179 -6.63 -19.41 -0.10
N GLU A 180 -6.76 -20.70 0.18
CA GLU A 180 -8.01 -21.45 0.07
C GLU A 180 -9.08 -20.79 0.97
N ASP A 181 -10.35 -20.84 0.57
CA ASP A 181 -11.50 -20.20 1.25
C ASP A 181 -11.55 -18.66 1.25
N VAL A 182 -10.72 -17.97 0.45
CA VAL A 182 -10.94 -16.53 0.25
C VAL A 182 -12.22 -16.32 -0.54
N GLY A 183 -13.13 -15.48 -0.03
CA GLY A 183 -14.41 -15.15 -0.63
C GLY A 183 -14.68 -13.65 -0.67
N VAL A 184 -15.82 -13.27 -1.24
CA VAL A 184 -16.29 -11.88 -1.28
C VAL A 184 -17.57 -11.78 -0.47
N LYS A 185 -17.56 -10.91 0.55
CA LYS A 185 -18.76 -10.48 1.25
C LYS A 185 -19.28 -9.21 0.59
N TRP A 186 -20.49 -9.28 0.05
CA TRP A 186 -21.14 -8.13 -0.57
C TRP A 186 -21.24 -6.95 0.42
N PRO A 187 -21.00 -5.70 -0.02
CA PRO A 187 -20.73 -5.30 -1.41
C PRO A 187 -19.26 -5.27 -1.82
N ASN A 188 -18.32 -5.32 -0.88
CA ASN A 188 -16.95 -4.86 -1.15
C ASN A 188 -15.87 -5.46 -0.23
N ASP A 189 -16.20 -6.40 0.64
CA ASP A 189 -15.25 -6.94 1.61
C ASP A 189 -14.69 -8.28 1.13
N LEU A 190 -13.39 -8.46 1.30
CA LEU A 190 -12.74 -9.76 1.12
C LEU A 190 -12.75 -10.48 2.45
N ILE A 191 -13.14 -11.75 2.43
CA ILE A 191 -13.21 -12.59 3.63
C ILE A 191 -12.32 -13.81 3.47
N TRP A 192 -11.75 -14.25 4.59
CA TRP A 192 -11.01 -15.51 4.67
C TRP A 192 -11.32 -16.15 6.03
N ARG A 193 -11.79 -17.41 6.01
CA ARG A 193 -12.20 -18.14 7.22
C ARG A 193 -13.16 -17.33 8.11
N ASN A 194 -14.22 -16.78 7.50
CA ASN A 194 -15.24 -15.94 8.14
C ASN A 194 -14.74 -14.64 8.81
N ARG A 195 -13.50 -14.23 8.56
CA ARG A 195 -12.96 -12.95 9.03
C ARG A 195 -12.62 -12.04 7.87
N LYS A 196 -12.66 -10.73 8.12
CA LYS A 196 -12.31 -9.73 7.12
C LYS A 196 -10.82 -9.80 6.79
N LEU A 197 -10.51 -10.13 5.54
CA LEU A 197 -9.17 -10.16 4.99
C LEU A 197 -8.78 -8.81 4.39
N GLY A 198 -9.73 -8.15 3.74
CA GLY A 198 -9.46 -6.98 2.92
C GLY A 198 -10.73 -6.23 2.55
N GLY A 199 -10.57 -5.20 1.72
CA GLY A 199 -11.68 -4.43 1.21
C GLY A 199 -11.35 -3.74 -0.10
N VAL A 200 -12.40 -3.51 -0.88
CA VAL A 200 -12.39 -2.70 -2.08
C VAL A 200 -13.09 -1.37 -1.78
N LEU A 201 -12.51 -0.27 -2.24
CA LEU A 201 -13.08 1.07 -2.17
C LEU A 201 -13.08 1.69 -3.56
N ILE A 202 -14.27 1.88 -4.13
CA ILE A 202 -14.43 2.54 -5.43
C ILE A 202 -14.87 3.97 -5.22
N GLU A 203 -14.17 4.91 -5.86
CA GLU A 203 -14.49 6.33 -5.88
C GLU A 203 -14.54 6.82 -7.32
N MET A 204 -15.54 7.64 -7.66
CA MET A 204 -15.62 8.31 -8.95
C MET A 204 -15.02 9.71 -8.83
N ARG A 205 -14.35 10.17 -9.89
CA ARG A 205 -13.86 11.54 -10.07
C ARG A 205 -14.44 12.05 -11.39
N GLY A 206 -15.05 13.24 -11.39
CA GLY A 206 -15.67 13.84 -12.58
C GLY A 206 -17.21 13.76 -12.59
N GLU A 207 -17.82 14.22 -13.69
CA GLU A 207 -19.27 14.32 -13.87
C GLU A 207 -19.89 13.02 -14.39
N SER A 208 -21.13 12.74 -13.96
CA SER A 208 -21.87 11.50 -14.23
C SER A 208 -22.30 11.31 -15.69
N ALA A 209 -22.26 12.37 -16.52
CA ALA A 209 -22.81 12.40 -17.88
C ALA A 209 -21.75 12.31 -19.00
N GLY A 210 -20.50 12.02 -18.64
CA GLY A 210 -19.38 11.85 -19.59
C GLY A 210 -18.42 10.73 -19.19
N PRO A 211 -17.22 10.67 -19.79
CA PRO A 211 -16.21 9.70 -19.43
C PRO A 211 -15.92 9.74 -17.93
N ALA A 212 -16.07 8.61 -17.24
CA ALA A 212 -15.92 8.53 -15.79
C ALA A 212 -14.52 8.07 -15.40
N HIS A 213 -13.79 8.91 -14.65
CA HIS A 213 -12.56 8.47 -14.00
C HIS A 213 -12.92 7.74 -12.71
N VAL A 214 -12.62 6.45 -12.66
CA VAL A 214 -12.93 5.59 -11.51
C VAL A 214 -11.62 5.15 -10.87
N VAL A 215 -11.53 5.35 -9.56
CA VAL A 215 -10.41 4.90 -8.73
C VAL A 215 -10.85 3.70 -7.91
N ILE A 216 -10.14 2.59 -8.08
CA ILE A 216 -10.38 1.32 -7.42
C ILE A 216 -9.26 1.08 -6.40
N GLY A 217 -9.57 1.30 -5.13
CA GLY A 217 -8.70 0.98 -4.00
C GLY A 217 -8.84 -0.45 -3.54
N ILE A 218 -7.72 -1.12 -3.31
CA ILE A 218 -7.64 -2.50 -2.84
C ILE A 218 -6.71 -2.52 -1.63
N GLY A 219 -7.26 -2.91 -0.49
CA GLY A 219 -6.52 -3.17 0.74
C GLY A 219 -6.63 -4.65 1.11
N VAL A 220 -5.50 -5.35 1.27
CA VAL A 220 -5.44 -6.76 1.68
C VAL A 220 -4.48 -6.92 2.84
N ASN A 221 -4.96 -7.47 3.96
CA ASN A 221 -4.13 -7.79 5.12
C ASN A 221 -3.35 -9.08 4.85
N VAL A 222 -2.03 -9.04 5.05
CA VAL A 222 -1.15 -10.22 4.92
C VAL A 222 -0.59 -10.59 6.28
N HIS A 223 -0.07 -9.62 7.03
CA HIS A 223 0.47 -9.82 8.37
C HIS A 223 0.14 -8.61 9.26
N MET A 224 -0.87 -8.74 10.12
CA MET A 224 -1.23 -7.65 11.04
C MET A 224 -0.48 -7.75 12.38
N PRO A 225 0.33 -6.74 12.75
CA PRO A 225 0.99 -6.69 14.04
C PRO A 225 0.00 -6.76 15.21
N ALA A 226 0.43 -7.28 16.36
CA ALA A 226 -0.43 -7.44 17.54
C ALA A 226 -1.06 -6.10 17.98
N ALA A 227 -0.28 -5.02 18.04
CA ALA A 227 -0.77 -3.69 18.39
C ALA A 227 -1.91 -3.21 17.47
N ALA A 228 -1.77 -3.45 16.15
CA ALA A 228 -2.80 -3.08 15.19
C ALA A 228 -4.08 -3.92 15.33
N ARG A 229 -3.95 -5.20 15.69
CA ARG A 229 -5.11 -6.07 15.97
C ARG A 229 -5.88 -5.60 17.20
N LEU A 230 -5.19 -5.16 18.25
CA LEU A 230 -5.80 -4.59 19.45
C LEU A 230 -6.57 -3.31 19.13
N GLN A 231 -5.94 -2.38 18.40
CA GLN A 231 -6.59 -1.14 17.95
C GLN A 231 -7.87 -1.40 17.14
N LEU A 232 -7.86 -2.40 16.25
CA LEU A 232 -9.04 -2.78 15.47
C LEU A 232 -10.15 -3.38 16.34
N ALA A 233 -9.81 -4.18 17.35
CA ALA A 233 -10.78 -4.74 18.28
C ALA A 233 -11.44 -3.64 19.13
N GLU A 234 -10.67 -2.67 19.61
CA GLU A 234 -11.17 -1.50 20.34
C GLU A 234 -12.12 -0.65 19.48
N GLN A 235 -11.74 -0.39 18.22
CA GLN A 235 -12.60 0.32 17.27
C GLN A 235 -13.92 -0.40 16.99
N GLN A 236 -13.92 -1.73 16.95
CA GLN A 236 -15.14 -2.51 16.77
C GLN A 236 -16.02 -2.52 18.04
N ALA A 237 -15.41 -2.63 19.22
CA ALA A 237 -16.12 -2.57 20.49
C ALA A 237 -16.81 -1.20 20.68
N ALA A 238 -16.13 -0.11 20.34
CA ALA A 238 -16.67 1.24 20.41
C ALA A 238 -17.84 1.52 19.45
N LEU A 239 -18.06 0.68 18.44
CA LEU A 239 -19.20 0.80 17.51
C LEU A 239 -20.43 -0.01 17.96
N ILE A 240 -20.28 -0.87 18.98
CA ILE A 240 -21.34 -1.75 19.49
C ILE A 240 -21.94 -1.18 20.80
N ALA A 241 -21.23 -0.28 21.48
CA ALA A 241 -21.73 0.48 22.63
C ALA A 241 -22.55 1.71 22.19
#